data_AF-A0AAD4CY75-F1
#
_entry.id   AF-A0AAD4CY75-F1
#
_cell.length_a   1.000
_cell.length_b   1.000
_cell.length_c   1.000
_cell.angle_alpha   90.00
_cell.angle_beta   90.00
_cell.angle_gamma   90.00
#
_symmetry.space_group_name_H-M   'P 1'
#
loop_
_entity.id
_entity.type
_entity.pdbx_description
1 polymer ?
#
loop_
_entity_poly.entity_id
_entity_poly.type
_entity_poly.pdbx_seq_one_letter_code
_entity_poly.pdbx_strand_id
1 'polypeptide(L)'
;MFDLCRHAYNITKSELINILVSRAQKQERSTYPPDKLSSFALVYHYIGRLASHIRAPQQLVNDTGHFIQVLESYKVCAIPYLPCEPRPVPDGQTTLHGILNRMLARGDPERARIEESLLHMDTQSGFLDTYMDQYNRCTPQIHAEVQALEHFYMRKLSFVGNDPYIACSKPACLCCELYFKYHPARMVIPESHRKVWIKWGAPLVTSSKKSDPEYQRQLKVLNGMTAEIRQMAIAQILGQSSSTPWHPDSRTGISHDRWSYFDPGDIVDDTPRHTTVEATLGEQATGTGSQVASRPDQGGANRSDEDSDSDIGGVSVIIGDS
;
A
#
# COMPACT_ATOMS: atom_id res chain seq x y z
N MET A 1 -7.63 -24.79 13.25
CA MET A 1 -7.53 -23.86 12.10
C MET A 1 -8.83 -23.82 11.28
N PHE A 2 -9.34 -24.95 10.76
CA PHE A 2 -10.54 -24.97 9.89
C PHE A 2 -11.81 -24.39 10.54
N ASP A 3 -12.12 -24.75 11.78
CA ASP A 3 -13.34 -24.26 12.46
C ASP A 3 -13.33 -22.74 12.66
N LEU A 4 -12.15 -22.15 12.86
CA LEU A 4 -12.00 -20.70 12.98
C LEU A 4 -12.30 -20.01 11.64
N CYS A 5 -11.75 -20.50 10.53
CA CYS A 5 -12.05 -19.97 9.19
C CYS A 5 -13.53 -20.13 8.86
N ARG A 6 -14.16 -21.25 9.26
CA ARG A 6 -15.59 -21.51 9.05
C ARG A 6 -16.46 -20.57 9.87
N HIS A 7 -16.10 -20.32 11.12
CA HIS A 7 -16.78 -19.35 11.95
C HIS A 7 -16.66 -17.92 11.37
N ALA A 8 -15.45 -17.51 10.97
CA ALA A 8 -15.23 -16.21 10.32
C ALA A 8 -16.04 -16.08 9.03
N TYR A 9 -16.06 -17.11 8.17
CA TYR A 9 -16.87 -17.13 6.96
C TYR A 9 -18.37 -16.96 7.25
N ASN A 10 -18.90 -17.63 8.27
CA ASN A 10 -20.31 -17.45 8.65
C ASN A 10 -20.57 -16.04 9.20
N ILE A 11 -19.64 -15.46 9.97
CA ILE A 11 -19.75 -14.07 10.45
C ILE A 11 -19.84 -13.08 9.28
N THR A 12 -19.10 -13.29 8.19
CA THR A 12 -19.18 -12.40 7.01
C THR A 12 -20.57 -12.33 6.37
N LYS A 13 -21.45 -13.30 6.65
CA LYS A 13 -22.84 -13.34 6.18
C LYS A 13 -23.85 -12.83 7.21
N SER A 14 -23.38 -12.43 8.40
CA SER A 14 -24.23 -12.00 9.51
C SER A 14 -24.33 -10.47 9.60
N GLU A 15 -25.37 -9.97 10.24
CA GLU A 15 -25.56 -8.52 10.47
C GLU A 15 -24.44 -7.89 11.33
N LEU A 16 -23.71 -8.71 12.09
CA LEU A 16 -22.57 -8.26 12.90
C LEU A 16 -21.51 -7.58 12.05
N ILE A 17 -21.35 -7.99 10.79
CA ILE A 17 -20.38 -7.38 9.88
C ILE A 17 -20.75 -5.93 9.57
N ASN A 18 -22.05 -5.63 9.41
CA ASN A 18 -22.54 -4.28 9.14
C ASN A 18 -22.31 -3.38 10.36
N ILE A 19 -22.52 -3.92 11.57
CA ILE A 19 -22.24 -3.20 12.82
C ILE A 19 -20.74 -2.87 12.94
N LEU A 20 -19.85 -3.80 12.61
CA LEU A 20 -18.41 -3.58 12.61
C LEU A 20 -18.01 -2.48 11.63
N VAL A 21 -18.56 -2.50 10.41
CA VAL A 21 -18.30 -1.47 9.38
C VAL A 21 -18.77 -0.09 9.86
N SER A 22 -20.01 0.03 10.36
CA SER A 22 -20.55 1.31 10.83
C SER A 22 -19.78 1.89 12.02
N ARG A 23 -19.32 1.05 12.96
CA ARG A 23 -18.50 1.50 14.10
C ARG A 23 -17.13 1.98 13.65
N ALA A 24 -16.52 1.26 12.71
CA ALA A 24 -15.22 1.63 12.17
C ALA A 24 -15.28 2.98 11.43
N GLN A 25 -16.33 3.21 10.63
CA GLN A 25 -16.57 4.51 9.97
C GLN A 25 -16.77 5.65 10.96
N LYS A 26 -17.57 5.45 12.03
CA LYS A 26 -17.78 6.48 13.06
C LYS A 26 -16.48 6.84 13.78
N GLN A 27 -15.65 5.86 14.10
CA GLN A 27 -14.40 6.09 14.83
C GLN A 27 -13.34 6.80 13.97
N GLU A 28 -13.25 6.44 12.70
CA GLU A 28 -12.33 7.08 11.74
C GLU A 28 -12.73 8.54 11.45
N ARG A 29 -14.03 8.85 11.39
CA ARG A 29 -14.50 10.23 11.20
C ARG A 29 -14.26 11.14 12.41
N SER A 30 -14.15 10.59 13.62
CA SER A 30 -14.26 11.39 14.85
C SER A 30 -12.96 11.57 15.62
N THR A 31 -11.95 10.69 15.48
CA THR A 31 -10.85 10.66 16.47
C THR A 31 -9.53 10.06 15.98
N TYR A 32 -9.50 9.32 14.88
CA TYR A 32 -8.29 8.56 14.54
C TYR A 32 -7.30 9.40 13.73
N PRO A 33 -5.99 9.36 14.06
CA PRO A 33 -4.98 9.96 13.21
C PRO A 33 -5.05 9.29 11.82
N PRO A 34 -4.90 10.05 10.73
CA PRO A 34 -5.07 9.55 9.36
C PRO A 34 -4.20 8.31 9.08
N ASP A 35 -3.07 8.18 9.76
CA ASP A 35 -2.11 7.10 9.52
C ASP A 35 -2.43 5.77 10.22
N LYS A 36 -3.57 5.64 10.91
CA LYS A 36 -3.96 4.39 11.60
C LYS A 36 -5.40 3.98 11.30
N LEU A 37 -5.63 2.69 11.13
CA LEU A 37 -6.99 2.13 11.07
C LEU A 37 -7.61 2.02 12.46
N SER A 38 -8.92 2.22 12.53
CA SER A 38 -9.68 1.87 13.72
C SER A 38 -9.54 0.39 14.06
N SER A 39 -9.58 0.04 15.35
CA SER A 39 -9.53 -1.36 15.78
C SER A 39 -10.67 -2.19 15.17
N PHE A 40 -11.85 -1.59 14.93
CA PHE A 40 -12.95 -2.25 14.24
C PHE A 40 -12.64 -2.53 12.76
N ALA A 41 -11.93 -1.64 12.06
CA ALA A 41 -11.48 -1.89 10.69
C ALA A 41 -10.47 -3.04 10.62
N LEU A 42 -9.55 -3.12 11.59
CA LEU A 42 -8.60 -4.24 11.68
C LEU A 42 -9.33 -5.57 11.93
N VAL A 43 -10.26 -5.62 12.88
CA VAL A 43 -11.06 -6.83 13.14
C VAL A 43 -11.83 -7.26 11.89
N TYR A 44 -12.49 -6.33 11.21
CA TYR A 44 -13.18 -6.60 9.96
C TYR A 44 -12.24 -7.15 8.88
N HIS A 45 -11.06 -6.57 8.72
CA HIS A 45 -10.04 -7.06 7.79
C HIS A 45 -9.60 -8.50 8.11
N TYR A 46 -9.30 -8.81 9.37
CA TYR A 46 -8.86 -10.15 9.79
C TYR A 46 -9.97 -11.20 9.66
N ILE A 47 -11.22 -10.86 9.97
CA ILE A 47 -12.36 -11.75 9.70
C ILE A 47 -12.44 -12.06 8.21
N GLY A 48 -12.28 -11.05 7.35
CA GLY A 48 -12.24 -11.24 5.90
C GLY A 48 -11.08 -12.15 5.45
N ARG A 49 -9.89 -12.03 6.05
CA ARG A 49 -8.75 -12.90 5.73
C ARG A 49 -9.03 -14.36 6.10
N LEU A 50 -9.53 -14.60 7.31
CA LEU A 50 -9.90 -15.95 7.76
C LEU A 50 -11.00 -16.55 6.88
N ALA A 51 -12.03 -15.77 6.54
CA ALA A 51 -13.12 -16.20 5.66
C ALA A 51 -12.65 -16.52 4.23
N SER A 52 -11.59 -15.84 3.74
CA SER A 52 -11.08 -16.02 2.39
C SER A 52 -10.59 -17.45 2.11
N HIS A 53 -10.08 -18.15 3.14
CA HIS A 53 -9.65 -19.55 3.03
C HIS A 53 -10.79 -20.52 2.71
N ILE A 54 -12.04 -20.13 2.92
CA ILE A 54 -13.23 -20.92 2.52
C ILE A 54 -13.84 -20.35 1.26
N ARG A 55 -14.00 -19.02 1.22
CA ARG A 55 -14.68 -18.34 0.11
C ARG A 55 -13.93 -18.48 -1.21
N ALA A 56 -12.61 -18.29 -1.23
CA ALA A 56 -11.84 -18.30 -2.47
C ALA A 56 -11.83 -19.69 -3.14
N PRO A 57 -11.57 -20.81 -2.43
CA PRO A 57 -11.71 -22.14 -3.02
C PRO A 57 -13.14 -22.46 -3.48
N GLN A 58 -14.16 -22.08 -2.69
CA GLN A 58 -15.56 -22.27 -3.10
C GLN A 58 -15.89 -21.51 -4.39
N GLN A 59 -15.46 -20.26 -4.49
CA GLN A 59 -15.67 -19.45 -5.69
C GLN A 59 -14.95 -20.07 -6.89
N LEU A 60 -13.71 -20.53 -6.72
CA LEU A 60 -12.95 -21.21 -7.78
C LEU A 60 -13.67 -22.46 -8.30
N VAL A 61 -14.21 -23.30 -7.41
CA VAL A 61 -14.97 -24.50 -7.79
C VAL A 61 -16.26 -24.12 -8.52
N ASN A 62 -17.00 -23.13 -8.02
CA ASN A 62 -18.23 -22.66 -8.66
C ASN A 62 -17.97 -22.08 -10.05
N ASP A 63 -16.85 -21.39 -10.23
CA ASP A 63 -16.49 -20.76 -11.50
C ASP A 63 -15.77 -21.70 -12.47
N THR A 64 -15.41 -22.92 -12.04
CA THR A 64 -14.63 -23.87 -12.86
C THR A 64 -15.27 -24.13 -14.22
N GLY A 65 -16.59 -24.18 -14.29
CA GLY A 65 -17.31 -24.38 -15.56
C GLY A 65 -17.07 -23.26 -16.59
N HIS A 66 -16.85 -22.02 -16.14
CA HIS A 66 -16.55 -20.89 -17.02
C HIS A 66 -15.08 -20.89 -17.49
N PHE A 67 -14.19 -21.54 -16.75
CA PHE A 67 -12.75 -21.55 -17.01
C PHE A 67 -12.24 -22.89 -17.56
N ILE A 68 -13.12 -23.84 -17.89
CA ILE A 68 -12.72 -25.19 -18.31
C ILE A 68 -11.77 -25.16 -19.52
N GLN A 69 -12.04 -24.29 -20.50
CA GLN A 69 -11.17 -24.12 -21.66
C GLN A 69 -9.78 -23.64 -21.26
N VAL A 70 -9.67 -22.74 -20.27
CA VAL A 70 -8.37 -22.24 -19.79
C VAL A 70 -7.62 -23.35 -19.06
N LEU A 71 -8.33 -24.12 -18.22
CA LEU A 71 -7.74 -25.20 -17.42
C LEU A 71 -7.28 -26.40 -18.27
N GLU A 72 -7.98 -26.69 -19.38
CA GLU A 72 -7.64 -27.81 -20.26
C GLU A 72 -6.68 -27.44 -21.39
N SER A 73 -6.74 -26.20 -21.90
CA SER A 73 -5.99 -25.79 -23.10
C SER A 73 -4.61 -25.22 -22.82
N TYR A 74 -4.33 -24.81 -21.58
CA TYR A 74 -3.07 -24.14 -21.23
C TYR A 74 -2.31 -24.91 -20.15
N LYS A 75 -0.98 -24.73 -20.15
CA LYS A 75 -0.09 -25.31 -19.15
C LYS A 75 0.42 -24.23 -18.22
N VAL A 76 0.47 -24.55 -16.94
CA VAL A 76 1.16 -23.72 -15.95
C VAL A 76 2.67 -23.93 -16.13
N CYS A 77 3.42 -22.84 -16.30
CA CYS A 77 4.86 -22.87 -16.43
C CYS A 77 5.49 -21.97 -15.38
N ALA A 78 6.55 -22.46 -14.74
CA ALA A 78 7.36 -21.64 -13.86
C ALA A 78 8.20 -20.67 -14.70
N ILE A 79 8.17 -19.38 -14.34
CA ILE A 79 9.06 -18.37 -14.90
C ILE A 79 10.38 -18.46 -14.14
N PRO A 80 11.53 -18.62 -14.84
CA PRO A 80 12.83 -18.58 -14.18
C PRO A 80 13.05 -17.25 -13.47
N TYR A 81 13.56 -17.31 -12.24
CA TYR A 81 13.86 -16.12 -11.47
C TYR A 81 14.94 -15.28 -12.14
N LEU A 82 14.67 -13.99 -12.31
CA LEU A 82 15.66 -13.04 -12.82
C LEU A 82 16.55 -12.56 -11.67
N PRO A 83 17.88 -12.52 -11.84
CA PRO A 83 18.76 -11.94 -10.83
C PRO A 83 18.44 -10.45 -10.65
N CYS A 84 18.48 -9.97 -9.41
CA CYS A 84 18.22 -8.57 -9.05
C CYS A 84 19.53 -7.78 -9.02
N GLU A 85 19.48 -6.49 -9.39
CA GLU A 85 20.57 -5.55 -9.11
C GLU A 85 20.87 -5.52 -7.61
N PRO A 86 22.16 -5.54 -7.20
CA PRO A 86 22.51 -5.44 -5.80
C PRO A 86 22.14 -4.06 -5.25
N ARG A 87 21.94 -4.02 -3.93
CA ARG A 87 21.68 -2.78 -3.20
C ARG A 87 22.82 -1.79 -3.41
N PRO A 88 22.55 -0.54 -3.83
CA PRO A 88 23.58 0.49 -3.90
C PRO A 88 24.21 0.75 -2.53
N VAL A 89 25.54 0.86 -2.47
CA VAL A 89 26.25 1.20 -1.24
C VAL A 89 26.00 2.69 -0.94
N PRO A 90 25.51 3.04 0.26
CA PRO A 90 25.38 4.43 0.68
C PRO A 90 26.73 5.15 0.58
N ASP A 91 26.74 6.35 0.02
CA ASP A 91 27.92 7.20 -0.07
C ASP A 91 27.81 8.39 0.89
N GLY A 92 28.81 9.26 0.90
CA GLY A 92 28.78 10.49 1.71
C GLY A 92 27.65 11.46 1.33
N GLN A 93 26.91 11.20 0.24
CA GLN A 93 25.75 11.97 -0.21
C GLN A 93 24.42 11.28 0.12
N THR A 94 24.42 10.15 0.84
CA THR A 94 23.22 9.52 1.41
C THR A 94 22.83 10.21 2.73
N THR A 95 22.63 11.52 2.67
CA THR A 95 22.15 12.37 3.76
C THR A 95 20.88 13.10 3.30
N LEU A 96 20.06 13.66 4.20
CA LEU A 96 18.88 14.44 3.80
C LEU A 96 19.25 15.55 2.80
N HIS A 97 20.31 16.31 3.09
CA HIS A 97 20.79 17.37 2.22
C HIS A 97 21.29 16.84 0.87
N GLY A 98 22.06 15.73 0.87
CA GLY A 98 22.53 15.10 -0.36
C GLY A 98 21.41 14.51 -1.22
N ILE A 99 20.38 13.93 -0.59
CA ILE A 99 19.16 13.47 -1.24
C ILE A 99 18.41 14.65 -1.86
N LEU A 100 18.19 15.72 -1.10
CA LEU A 100 17.51 16.94 -1.57
C LEU A 100 18.22 17.55 -2.78
N ASN A 101 19.56 17.58 -2.78
CA ASN A 101 20.37 18.03 -3.92
C ASN A 101 20.18 17.22 -5.20
N ARG A 102 19.80 15.94 -5.08
CA ARG A 102 19.47 15.09 -6.24
C ARG A 102 18.01 15.19 -6.65
N MET A 103 17.14 15.63 -5.75
CA MET A 103 15.70 15.79 -6.00
C MET A 103 15.40 17.11 -6.72
N LEU A 104 16.03 18.21 -6.31
CA LEU A 104 15.73 19.56 -6.78
C LEU A 104 16.73 20.06 -7.83
N ALA A 105 16.26 20.92 -8.73
CA ALA A 105 17.13 21.62 -9.65
C ALA A 105 18.01 22.66 -8.92
N ARG A 106 19.14 23.03 -9.53
CA ARG A 106 19.97 24.11 -8.99
C ARG A 106 19.19 25.43 -9.04
N GLY A 107 19.04 26.08 -7.89
CA GLY A 107 18.31 27.36 -7.78
C GLY A 107 16.80 27.22 -7.69
N ASP A 108 16.30 26.02 -7.33
CA ASP A 108 14.87 25.81 -7.09
C ASP A 108 14.33 26.79 -6.02
N PRO A 109 13.28 27.58 -6.34
CA PRO A 109 12.76 28.61 -5.43
C PRO A 109 12.13 28.03 -4.17
N GLU A 110 11.63 26.80 -4.21
CA GLU A 110 10.98 26.14 -3.07
C GLU A 110 11.99 25.40 -2.18
N ARG A 111 13.26 25.35 -2.58
CA ARG A 111 14.30 24.59 -1.88
C ARG A 111 14.35 24.85 -0.38
N ALA A 112 14.40 26.12 0.04
CA ALA A 112 14.53 26.47 1.45
C ALA A 112 13.35 25.95 2.28
N ARG A 113 12.13 26.06 1.73
CA ARG A 113 10.89 25.58 2.35
C ARG A 113 10.86 24.06 2.46
N ILE A 114 11.27 23.36 1.39
CA ILE A 114 11.34 21.89 1.37
C ILE A 114 12.38 21.40 2.39
N GLU A 115 13.55 22.03 2.44
CA GLU A 115 14.63 21.68 3.37
C GLU A 115 14.20 21.87 4.83
N GLU A 116 13.58 23.00 5.16
CA GLU A 116 13.05 23.28 6.50
C GLU A 116 11.97 22.25 6.91
N SER A 117 11.03 21.96 6.01
CA SER A 117 9.94 21.01 6.28
C SER A 117 10.47 19.59 6.48
N LEU A 118 11.45 19.18 5.65
CA LEU A 118 12.09 17.87 5.75
C LEU A 118 12.86 17.70 7.06
N LEU A 119 13.63 18.71 7.47
CA LEU A 119 14.37 18.71 8.73
C LEU A 119 13.44 18.67 9.94
N HIS A 120 12.33 19.41 9.88
CA HIS A 120 11.32 19.38 10.93
C HIS A 120 10.72 17.98 11.11
N MET A 121 10.33 17.33 10.00
CA MET A 121 9.81 15.96 10.03
C MET A 121 10.85 14.97 10.58
N ASP A 122 12.09 15.03 10.11
CA ASP A 122 13.13 14.09 10.57
C ASP A 122 13.49 14.29 12.04
N THR A 123 13.48 15.53 12.54
CA THR A 123 13.71 15.81 13.96
C THR A 123 12.61 15.20 14.84
N GLN A 124 11.38 15.11 14.34
CA GLN A 124 10.25 14.53 15.08
C GLN A 124 10.21 13.00 15.04
N SER A 125 10.55 12.40 13.89
CA SER A 125 10.33 10.97 13.67
C SER A 125 11.61 10.13 13.50
N GLY A 126 12.77 10.76 13.30
CA GLY A 126 14.04 10.08 12.99
C GLY A 126 13.90 9.13 11.80
N PHE A 127 13.18 9.57 10.75
CA PHE A 127 12.77 8.65 9.69
C PHE A 127 13.97 8.23 8.83
N LEU A 128 14.98 9.10 8.66
CA LEU A 128 16.17 8.74 7.87
C LEU A 128 16.96 7.64 8.56
N ASP A 129 17.21 7.74 9.87
CA ASP A 129 17.92 6.71 10.64
C ASP A 129 17.15 5.38 10.61
N THR A 130 15.83 5.44 10.84
CA THR A 130 14.94 4.28 10.77
C THR A 130 14.97 3.63 9.38
N TYR A 131 14.95 4.44 8.32
CA TYR A 131 15.07 3.97 6.96
C TYR A 131 16.44 3.32 6.70
N MET A 132 17.53 3.94 7.15
CA MET A 132 18.89 3.43 6.94
C MET A 132 19.12 2.11 7.67
N ASP A 133 18.55 1.93 8.86
CA ASP A 133 18.55 0.65 9.57
C ASP A 133 17.87 -0.47 8.78
N GLN A 134 16.71 -0.17 8.19
CA GLN A 134 15.98 -1.12 7.33
C GLN A 134 16.74 -1.38 6.03
N TYR A 135 17.23 -0.32 5.38
CA TYR A 135 18.00 -0.38 4.14
C TYR A 135 19.28 -1.22 4.31
N ASN A 136 19.97 -1.10 5.44
CA ASN A 136 21.18 -1.87 5.72
C ASN A 136 20.95 -3.37 5.90
N ARG A 137 19.73 -3.76 6.24
CA ARG A 137 19.34 -5.17 6.43
C ARG A 137 18.53 -5.73 5.26
N CYS A 138 18.20 -4.90 4.26
CA CYS A 138 17.36 -5.33 3.15
C CYS A 138 18.19 -6.06 2.07
N THR A 139 17.60 -7.09 1.49
CA THR A 139 18.08 -7.75 0.27
C THR A 139 17.10 -7.42 -0.84
N PRO A 140 17.52 -6.69 -1.90
CA PRO A 140 16.64 -6.36 -3.01
C PRO A 140 16.12 -7.60 -3.74
N GLN A 141 14.86 -7.53 -4.17
CA GLN A 141 14.13 -8.59 -4.84
C GLN A 141 13.29 -8.01 -5.97
N ILE A 142 13.18 -8.77 -7.06
CA ILE A 142 12.29 -8.43 -8.16
C ILE A 142 10.92 -9.02 -7.83
N HIS A 143 9.92 -8.16 -7.77
CA HIS A 143 8.54 -8.56 -7.58
C HIS A 143 8.01 -9.35 -8.80
N ALA A 144 6.99 -10.19 -8.58
CA ALA A 144 6.48 -11.13 -9.58
C ALA A 144 5.95 -10.41 -10.83
N GLU A 145 5.34 -9.23 -10.66
CA GLU A 145 4.83 -8.36 -11.73
C GLU A 145 5.94 -8.06 -12.74
N VAL A 146 7.10 -7.60 -12.25
CA VAL A 146 8.26 -7.24 -13.08
C VAL A 146 8.90 -8.47 -13.68
N GLN A 147 8.98 -9.59 -12.94
CA GLN A 147 9.50 -10.85 -13.47
C GLN A 147 8.67 -11.36 -14.66
N ALA A 148 7.35 -11.31 -14.57
CA ALA A 148 6.46 -11.71 -15.65
C ALA A 148 6.59 -10.77 -16.86
N LEU A 149 6.62 -9.47 -16.63
CA LEU A 149 6.79 -8.47 -17.70
C LEU A 149 8.11 -8.68 -18.46
N GLU A 150 9.23 -8.82 -17.75
CA GLU A 150 10.53 -9.03 -18.38
C GLU A 150 10.61 -10.37 -19.09
N HIS A 151 10.01 -11.43 -18.53
CA HIS A 151 9.94 -12.73 -19.20
C HIS A 151 9.26 -12.64 -20.57
N PHE A 152 8.10 -11.98 -20.63
CA PHE A 152 7.36 -11.80 -21.89
C PHE A 152 8.14 -10.91 -22.86
N TYR A 153 8.73 -9.82 -22.37
CA TYR A 153 9.45 -8.87 -23.19
C TYR A 153 10.74 -9.46 -23.78
N MET A 154 11.61 -10.04 -22.95
CA MET A 154 12.89 -10.62 -23.38
C MET A 154 12.70 -11.79 -24.34
N ARG A 155 11.65 -12.59 -24.15
CA ARG A 155 11.35 -13.75 -25.01
C ARG A 155 10.42 -13.44 -26.18
N LYS A 156 9.96 -12.19 -26.31
CA LYS A 156 9.03 -11.74 -27.37
C LYS A 156 7.78 -12.62 -27.44
N LEU A 157 7.21 -12.95 -26.28
CA LEU A 157 5.99 -13.77 -26.20
C LEU A 157 4.77 -12.94 -26.59
N SER A 158 3.81 -13.58 -27.25
CA SER A 158 2.51 -12.98 -27.58
C SER A 158 1.50 -13.24 -26.47
N PHE A 159 0.66 -12.25 -26.21
CA PHE A 159 -0.49 -12.41 -25.31
C PHE A 159 -1.68 -13.01 -26.04
N VAL A 160 -2.48 -13.80 -25.32
CA VAL A 160 -3.75 -14.30 -25.82
C VAL A 160 -4.67 -13.11 -26.09
N GLY A 161 -5.34 -13.10 -27.25
CA GLY A 161 -6.22 -12.00 -27.65
C GLY A 161 -5.52 -10.66 -27.88
N ASN A 162 -4.18 -10.63 -27.94
CA ASN A 162 -3.39 -9.39 -28.00
C ASN A 162 -3.69 -8.42 -26.83
N ASP A 163 -4.01 -8.98 -25.66
CA ASP A 163 -4.24 -8.22 -24.42
C ASP A 163 -2.99 -8.32 -23.52
N PRO A 164 -2.11 -7.30 -23.48
CA PRO A 164 -0.85 -7.34 -22.74
C PRO A 164 -1.05 -7.10 -21.24
N TYR A 165 -2.03 -7.80 -20.65
CA TYR A 165 -2.38 -7.74 -19.24
C TYR A 165 -1.68 -8.84 -18.45
N ILE A 166 -1.10 -8.46 -17.31
CA ILE A 166 -0.49 -9.38 -16.35
C ILE A 166 -1.27 -9.29 -15.04
N ALA A 167 -2.02 -10.35 -14.74
CA ALA A 167 -2.73 -10.48 -13.48
C ALA A 167 -1.78 -10.95 -12.36
N CYS A 168 -1.92 -10.37 -11.17
CA CYS A 168 -1.21 -10.79 -9.96
C CYS A 168 -2.20 -10.97 -8.80
N SER A 169 -1.82 -11.79 -7.80
CA SER A 169 -2.68 -12.12 -6.66
C SER A 169 -2.91 -10.95 -5.69
N LYS A 170 -2.06 -9.92 -5.76
CA LYS A 170 -2.19 -8.64 -5.04
C LYS A 170 -2.05 -7.50 -6.06
N PRO A 171 -2.63 -6.32 -5.78
CA PRO A 171 -2.32 -5.11 -6.53
C PRO A 171 -0.81 -4.85 -6.51
N ALA A 172 -0.31 -4.22 -7.56
CA ALA A 172 1.08 -3.86 -7.70
C ALA A 172 1.53 -2.86 -6.62
N CYS A 173 2.82 -2.90 -6.32
CA CYS A 173 3.43 -1.82 -5.55
C CYS A 173 3.73 -0.59 -6.41
N LEU A 174 4.07 0.54 -5.76
CA LEU A 174 4.41 1.78 -6.47
C LEU A 174 5.52 1.57 -7.50
N CYS A 175 6.59 0.87 -7.11
CA CYS A 175 7.69 0.61 -8.02
C CYS A 175 7.29 -0.29 -9.19
N CYS A 176 6.42 -1.29 -8.99
CA CYS A 176 5.91 -2.13 -10.07
C CYS A 176 5.01 -1.34 -11.03
N GLU A 177 4.09 -0.53 -10.51
CA GLU A 177 3.24 0.37 -11.32
C GLU A 177 4.08 1.28 -12.21
N LEU A 178 5.05 1.99 -11.62
CA LEU A 178 5.93 2.89 -12.37
C LEU A 178 6.84 2.13 -13.33
N TYR A 179 7.30 0.93 -12.97
CA TYR A 179 8.08 0.09 -13.87
C TYR A 179 7.27 -0.22 -15.13
N PHE A 180 6.03 -0.71 -14.99
CA PHE A 180 5.13 -0.97 -16.12
C PHE A 180 4.89 0.30 -16.95
N LYS A 181 4.63 1.43 -16.29
CA LYS A 181 4.38 2.73 -16.95
C LYS A 181 5.52 3.18 -17.86
N TYR A 182 6.77 3.05 -17.41
CA TYR A 182 7.94 3.53 -18.15
C TYR A 182 8.60 2.45 -19.02
N HIS A 183 8.22 1.19 -18.87
CA HIS A 183 8.81 0.08 -19.61
C HIS A 183 8.40 0.06 -21.10
N PRO A 184 9.33 -0.18 -22.04
CA PRO A 184 9.05 -0.13 -23.49
C PRO A 184 8.07 -1.19 -24.00
N ALA A 185 7.80 -2.25 -23.23
CA ALA A 185 6.81 -3.26 -23.61
C ALA A 185 5.38 -2.72 -23.71
N ARG A 186 5.07 -1.57 -23.07
CA ARG A 186 3.74 -0.94 -23.08
C ARG A 186 2.62 -1.92 -22.71
N MET A 187 2.85 -2.72 -21.67
CA MET A 187 1.84 -3.59 -21.10
C MET A 187 0.78 -2.77 -20.37
N VAL A 188 -0.40 -3.37 -20.13
CA VAL A 188 -1.44 -2.74 -19.31
C VAL A 188 -0.86 -2.51 -17.91
N ILE A 189 -0.95 -1.28 -17.43
CA ILE A 189 -0.46 -0.91 -16.09
C ILE A 189 -1.38 -1.61 -15.06
N PRO A 190 -0.83 -2.41 -14.14
CA PRO A 190 -1.63 -3.13 -13.16
C PRO A 190 -2.26 -2.14 -12.17
N GLU A 191 -3.41 -2.52 -11.61
CA GLU A 191 -3.91 -1.85 -10.40
C GLU A 191 -2.86 -1.87 -9.30
N SER A 192 -2.76 -0.79 -8.53
CA SER A 192 -1.69 -0.57 -7.58
C SER A 192 -2.23 -0.17 -6.22
N HIS A 193 -1.62 -0.68 -5.16
CA HIS A 193 -1.84 -0.21 -3.79
C HIS A 193 -0.88 0.95 -3.43
N ARG A 194 0.00 1.36 -4.36
CA ARG A 194 0.94 2.49 -4.25
C ARG A 194 1.80 2.55 -2.98
N LYS A 195 2.11 1.38 -2.40
CA LYS A 195 3.06 1.30 -1.30
C LYS A 195 4.48 1.18 -1.86
N VAL A 196 5.41 1.90 -1.24
CA VAL A 196 6.85 1.82 -1.50
C VAL A 196 7.42 0.66 -0.72
N TRP A 197 8.05 -0.31 -1.39
CA TRP A 197 8.73 -1.45 -0.76
C TRP A 197 10.24 -1.26 -0.79
N ILE A 198 10.88 -1.18 0.37
CA ILE A 198 12.34 -0.97 0.50
C ILE A 198 13.15 -2.12 -0.11
N LYS A 199 12.58 -3.33 -0.13
CA LYS A 199 13.19 -4.52 -0.74
C LYS A 199 13.00 -4.59 -2.25
N TRP A 200 12.30 -3.66 -2.88
CA TRP A 200 12.13 -3.70 -4.34
C TRP A 200 13.47 -3.45 -5.05
N GLY A 201 13.76 -4.22 -6.09
CA GLY A 201 14.92 -4.00 -6.95
C GLY A 201 14.64 -4.29 -8.42
N ALA A 202 15.47 -3.70 -9.28
CA ALA A 202 15.38 -3.86 -10.73
C ALA A 202 16.09 -5.14 -11.21
N PRO A 203 15.75 -5.67 -12.39
CA PRO A 203 16.48 -6.78 -13.01
C PRO A 203 17.97 -6.48 -13.18
N LEU A 204 18.85 -7.45 -12.95
CA LEU A 204 20.29 -7.28 -13.15
C LEU A 204 20.61 -7.10 -14.64
N VAL A 205 21.38 -6.06 -14.97
CA VAL A 205 21.94 -5.86 -16.30
C VAL A 205 23.30 -6.55 -16.43
N THR A 206 23.52 -7.21 -17.57
CA THR A 206 24.77 -7.96 -17.79
C THR A 206 25.99 -7.06 -17.99
N SER A 207 25.80 -5.83 -18.48
CA SER A 207 26.84 -4.84 -18.64
C SER A 207 26.38 -3.47 -18.16
N SER A 208 27.21 -2.77 -17.38
CA SER A 208 26.98 -1.38 -16.98
C SER A 208 27.53 -0.36 -18.00
N LYS A 209 27.89 -0.82 -19.21
CA LYS A 209 28.44 0.04 -20.26
C LYS A 209 27.34 0.89 -20.88
N LYS A 210 27.61 2.19 -21.06
CA LYS A 210 26.67 3.12 -21.72
C LYS A 210 26.28 2.73 -23.15
N SER A 211 27.10 1.93 -23.82
CA SER A 211 26.81 1.40 -25.14
C SER A 211 25.86 0.19 -25.15
N ASP A 212 25.64 -0.46 -24.00
CA ASP A 212 24.74 -1.62 -23.90
C ASP A 212 23.27 -1.15 -23.99
N PRO A 213 22.51 -1.58 -25.00
CA PRO A 213 21.10 -1.24 -25.15
C PRO A 213 20.26 -1.61 -23.92
N GLU A 214 20.60 -2.71 -23.24
CA GLU A 214 19.86 -3.19 -22.08
C GLU A 214 20.05 -2.28 -20.86
N TYR A 215 21.30 -1.87 -20.64
CA TYR A 215 21.62 -0.86 -19.63
C TYR A 215 20.95 0.49 -19.93
N GLN A 216 20.98 0.95 -21.18
CA GLN A 216 20.32 2.21 -21.56
C GLN A 216 18.80 2.14 -21.39
N ARG A 217 18.19 1.00 -21.73
CA ARG A 217 16.76 0.75 -21.52
C ARG A 217 16.41 0.86 -20.05
N GLN A 218 17.11 0.10 -19.20
CA GLN A 218 16.85 0.12 -17.78
C GLN A 218 17.07 1.51 -17.19
N LEU A 219 18.16 2.19 -17.55
CA LEU A 219 18.44 3.55 -17.11
C LEU A 219 17.30 4.50 -17.47
N LYS A 220 16.71 4.38 -18.66
CA LYS A 220 15.55 5.17 -19.08
C LYS A 220 14.31 4.88 -18.21
N VAL A 221 14.03 3.62 -17.92
CA VAL A 221 12.91 3.22 -17.04
C VAL A 221 13.12 3.79 -15.63
N LEU A 222 14.29 3.54 -15.03
CA LEU A 222 14.60 3.98 -13.67
C LEU A 222 14.62 5.50 -13.53
N ASN A 223 15.10 6.23 -14.53
CA ASN A 223 15.05 7.70 -14.53
C ASN A 223 13.61 8.22 -14.60
N GLY A 224 12.74 7.59 -15.39
CA GLY A 224 11.30 7.91 -15.44
C GLY A 224 10.63 7.70 -14.08
N MET A 225 10.84 6.52 -13.48
CA MET A 225 10.35 6.22 -12.13
C MET A 225 10.87 7.24 -11.10
N THR A 226 12.17 7.54 -11.15
CA THR A 226 12.82 8.48 -10.21
C THR A 226 12.24 9.88 -10.33
N ALA A 227 11.96 10.37 -11.54
CA ALA A 227 11.36 11.69 -11.74
C ALA A 227 9.97 11.79 -11.09
N GLU A 228 9.14 10.76 -11.26
CA GLU A 228 7.79 10.73 -10.68
C GLU A 228 7.83 10.57 -9.15
N ILE A 229 8.70 9.71 -8.62
CA ILE A 229 8.90 9.56 -7.17
C ILE A 229 9.37 10.88 -6.54
N ARG A 230 10.26 11.63 -7.21
CA ARG A 230 10.69 12.95 -6.74
C ARG A 230 9.53 13.92 -6.62
N GLN A 231 8.70 14.00 -7.66
CA GLN A 231 7.55 14.91 -7.67
C GLN A 231 6.57 14.56 -6.55
N MET A 232 6.25 13.27 -6.38
CA MET A 232 5.36 12.84 -5.31
C MET A 232 5.92 13.12 -3.92
N ALA A 233 7.21 12.85 -3.68
CA ALA A 233 7.85 13.12 -2.41
C ALA A 233 7.86 14.62 -2.07
N ILE A 234 8.12 15.49 -3.06
CA ILE A 234 8.08 16.96 -2.86
C ILE A 234 6.66 17.42 -2.51
N ALA A 235 5.65 16.94 -3.23
CA ALA A 235 4.25 17.27 -2.95
C ALA A 235 3.84 16.87 -1.52
N GLN A 236 4.28 15.68 -1.06
CA GLN A 236 4.08 15.24 0.32
C GLN A 236 4.80 16.12 1.34
N ILE A 237 6.09 16.46 1.11
CA ILE A 237 6.86 17.32 2.01
C ILE A 237 6.20 18.70 2.14
N LEU A 238 5.66 19.24 1.06
CA LEU A 238 4.99 20.55 1.06
C LEU A 238 3.55 20.51 1.60
N GLY A 239 3.05 19.34 2.01
CA GLY A 239 1.67 19.16 2.49
C GLY A 239 0.63 19.37 1.38
N GLN A 240 1.03 19.32 0.11
CA GLN A 240 0.15 19.43 -1.07
C GLN A 240 -0.56 18.11 -1.38
N SER A 241 -0.28 17.06 -0.61
CA SER A 241 -0.94 15.78 -0.68
C SER A 241 -1.30 15.33 0.73
N SER A 242 -2.54 14.89 0.94
CA SER A 242 -2.92 14.23 2.19
C SER A 242 -2.16 12.91 2.32
N SER A 243 -1.75 12.54 3.54
CA SER A 243 -1.28 11.18 3.81
C SER A 243 -2.42 10.22 3.48
N THR A 244 -2.16 9.22 2.64
CA THR A 244 -3.18 8.17 2.43
C THR A 244 -3.38 7.47 3.76
N PRO A 245 -4.63 7.26 4.20
CA PRO A 245 -4.85 6.37 5.32
C PRO A 245 -4.18 5.03 5.08
N TRP A 246 -3.52 4.51 6.11
CA TRP A 246 -2.92 3.18 6.03
C TRP A 246 -3.99 2.18 5.60
N HIS A 247 -3.70 1.40 4.57
CA HIS A 247 -4.53 0.30 4.13
C HIS A 247 -3.64 -0.94 3.97
N PRO A 248 -4.11 -2.16 4.27
CA PRO A 248 -3.34 -3.39 4.06
C PRO A 248 -3.12 -3.66 2.57
N ASP A 249 -2.02 -4.35 2.27
CA ASP A 249 -1.58 -4.69 0.90
C ASP A 249 -2.42 -5.80 0.25
N SER A 250 -3.12 -6.58 1.08
CA SER A 250 -3.85 -7.78 0.72
C SER A 250 -5.34 -7.47 0.71
N ARG A 251 -5.99 -7.69 -0.43
CA ARG A 251 -7.43 -7.48 -0.60
C ARG A 251 -8.17 -8.77 -0.32
N THR A 252 -9.12 -8.75 0.62
CA THR A 252 -9.95 -9.92 0.93
C THR A 252 -11.26 -9.90 0.16
N GLY A 253 -11.46 -9.02 -0.83
CA GLY A 253 -12.71 -8.88 -1.61
C GLY A 253 -13.98 -8.64 -0.77
N ILE A 254 -13.82 -8.29 0.50
CA ILE A 254 -14.87 -7.86 1.44
C ILE A 254 -14.47 -6.48 1.95
N SER A 255 -13.19 -6.33 2.29
CA SER A 255 -12.56 -5.04 2.63
C SER A 255 -12.37 -4.08 1.45
N HIS A 256 -12.57 -4.54 0.21
CA HIS A 256 -12.39 -3.74 -1.01
C HIS A 256 -13.38 -2.59 -1.11
N ASP A 257 -14.68 -2.88 -0.91
CA ASP A 257 -15.77 -1.91 -1.03
C ASP A 257 -15.72 -0.79 0.02
N ARG A 258 -14.83 -0.89 1.01
CA ARG A 258 -14.63 0.16 2.00
C ARG A 258 -13.53 1.15 1.63
N TRP A 259 -12.53 0.73 0.84
CA TRP A 259 -11.39 1.59 0.48
C TRP A 259 -11.49 2.17 -0.93
N SER A 260 -12.43 1.71 -1.75
CA SER A 260 -12.79 2.35 -3.01
C SER A 260 -13.55 3.67 -2.84
N TYR A 261 -14.10 3.95 -1.65
CA TYR A 261 -14.88 5.17 -1.35
C TYR A 261 -14.04 6.39 -0.93
N PHE A 262 -12.71 6.29 -0.90
CA PHE A 262 -11.85 7.46 -0.77
C PHE A 262 -11.42 7.94 -2.16
N ASP A 263 -12.41 8.31 -2.97
CA ASP A 263 -12.22 9.22 -4.10
C ASP A 263 -12.34 10.65 -3.53
N PRO A 264 -11.31 11.52 -3.66
CA PRO A 264 -11.39 12.91 -3.19
C PRO A 264 -12.50 13.75 -3.86
N GLY A 265 -13.18 13.21 -4.88
CA GLY A 265 -14.21 13.91 -5.65
C GLY A 265 -15.59 14.10 -4.97
N ASP A 266 -15.92 13.36 -3.91
CA ASP A 266 -17.30 13.34 -3.36
C ASP A 266 -17.49 14.15 -2.07
N ILE A 267 -16.90 15.35 -1.99
CA ILE A 267 -17.38 16.38 -1.05
C ILE A 267 -18.37 17.27 -1.81
N VAL A 268 -19.56 16.75 -2.07
CA VAL A 268 -20.72 17.61 -2.32
C VAL A 268 -21.16 18.13 -0.95
N ASP A 269 -20.94 19.43 -0.76
CA ASP A 269 -21.46 20.23 0.35
C ASP A 269 -22.99 20.11 0.38
N ASP A 270 -23.49 19.20 1.21
CA ASP A 270 -24.90 19.11 1.54
C ASP A 270 -25.06 19.60 2.99
N THR A 271 -24.89 20.90 3.18
CA THR A 271 -25.28 21.61 4.39
C THR A 271 -26.81 21.76 4.40
N PRO A 272 -27.58 21.04 5.25
CA PRO A 272 -29.01 21.27 5.33
C PRO A 272 -29.23 22.51 6.20
N ARG A 273 -29.76 23.56 5.57
CA ARG A 273 -30.20 24.79 6.22
C ARG A 273 -31.16 24.48 7.37
N HIS A 274 -30.82 25.00 8.54
CA HIS A 274 -31.67 25.06 9.73
C HIS A 274 -33.08 25.56 9.39
N THR A 275 -34.09 24.82 9.84
CA THR A 275 -35.39 25.42 10.18
C THR A 275 -35.79 24.93 11.58
N THR A 276 -35.85 25.89 12.49
CA THR A 276 -36.21 25.77 13.90
C THR A 276 -37.67 25.36 14.05
N VAL A 277 -37.96 24.38 14.91
CA VAL A 277 -39.23 24.36 15.68
C VAL A 277 -38.95 23.76 17.05
N GLU A 278 -39.31 24.52 18.09
CA GLU A 278 -39.23 24.19 19.51
C GLU A 278 -40.26 23.12 19.92
N ALA A 279 -39.90 22.27 20.89
CA ALA A 279 -40.83 21.81 21.93
C ALA A 279 -40.06 21.30 23.16
N THR A 280 -40.38 21.94 24.27
CA THR A 280 -39.84 21.86 25.64
C THR A 280 -40.30 20.62 26.40
N LEU A 281 -39.51 20.22 27.42
CA LEU A 281 -39.82 19.56 28.73
C LEU A 281 -38.62 18.66 29.10
N GLY A 282 -37.96 18.66 30.27
CA GLY A 282 -38.12 19.29 31.58
C GLY A 282 -37.31 18.45 32.60
N GLU A 283 -36.60 19.13 33.52
CA GLU A 283 -36.12 18.69 34.86
C GLU A 283 -34.93 17.70 34.95
N GLN A 284 -33.75 18.11 35.47
CA GLN A 284 -33.26 18.18 36.88
C GLN A 284 -33.13 16.77 37.54
N ALA A 285 -32.07 16.36 38.26
CA ALA A 285 -31.05 17.04 39.04
C ALA A 285 -29.84 16.10 39.40
N THR A 286 -28.68 16.72 39.63
CA THR A 286 -27.66 16.50 40.70
C THR A 286 -27.05 15.12 41.02
N GLY A 287 -25.71 15.10 41.18
CA GLY A 287 -25.04 14.08 42.01
C GLY A 287 -23.52 13.99 41.83
N THR A 288 -22.77 14.81 42.58
CA THR A 288 -21.32 14.81 42.75
C THR A 288 -20.80 13.55 43.46
N GLY A 289 -19.62 13.05 43.07
CA GLY A 289 -18.93 11.98 43.81
C GLY A 289 -17.55 11.64 43.25
N SER A 290 -16.53 12.25 43.84
CA SER A 290 -15.11 11.90 43.67
C SER A 290 -14.77 10.68 44.53
N GLN A 291 -13.97 9.72 44.05
CA GLN A 291 -12.74 9.25 44.72
C GLN A 291 -12.08 8.02 44.07
N VAL A 292 -10.75 8.16 43.90
CA VAL A 292 -9.65 7.23 44.26
C VAL A 292 -9.36 6.00 43.38
N ALA A 293 -8.04 5.90 43.15
CA ALA A 293 -7.27 4.95 42.39
C ALA A 293 -7.39 3.48 42.81
N SER A 294 -7.14 2.59 41.85
CA SER A 294 -6.52 1.28 42.09
C SER A 294 -5.81 0.80 40.82
N ARG A 295 -4.48 0.59 40.91
CA ARG A 295 -3.72 -0.26 40.00
C ARG A 295 -3.99 -1.72 40.36
N PRO A 296 -4.09 -2.59 39.36
CA PRO A 296 -3.19 -3.74 39.27
C PRO A 296 -2.75 -3.92 37.81
N ASP A 297 -1.89 -4.84 37.40
CA ASP A 297 -0.73 -5.53 37.96
C ASP A 297 -0.09 -6.17 36.70
N GLN A 298 1.21 -6.35 36.70
CA GLN A 298 1.94 -6.87 35.54
C GLN A 298 1.65 -8.37 35.38
N GLY A 299 0.90 -8.71 34.32
CA GLY A 299 0.72 -10.08 33.85
C GLY A 299 1.37 -10.25 32.49
N GLY A 300 2.64 -10.64 32.46
CA GLY A 300 3.37 -11.00 31.25
C GLY A 300 2.75 -12.25 30.62
N ALA A 301 2.07 -12.08 29.49
CA ALA A 301 1.68 -13.17 28.62
C ALA A 301 2.67 -13.24 27.46
N ASN A 302 3.58 -14.22 27.53
CA ASN A 302 4.35 -14.71 26.40
C ASN A 302 3.38 -14.97 25.23
N ARG A 303 3.41 -14.09 24.23
CA ARG A 303 2.82 -14.36 22.93
C ARG A 303 3.90 -15.05 22.11
N SER A 304 3.62 -16.30 21.78
CA SER A 304 4.33 -17.06 20.76
C SER A 304 4.18 -16.32 19.43
N ASP A 305 5.27 -15.68 19.01
CA ASP A 305 5.43 -15.03 17.72
C ASP A 305 5.48 -16.09 16.62
N GLU A 306 4.34 -16.39 16.02
CA GLU A 306 4.26 -17.03 14.69
C GLU A 306 3.81 -15.99 13.64
N ASP A 307 4.47 -14.83 13.67
CA ASP A 307 4.44 -13.82 12.60
C ASP A 307 5.82 -13.79 11.93
N SER A 308 6.08 -14.80 11.09
CA SER A 308 7.23 -14.81 10.17
C SER A 308 6.83 -14.43 8.75
N ASP A 309 5.91 -13.48 8.61
CA ASP A 309 5.92 -12.55 7.48
C ASP A 309 6.35 -11.22 8.08
N SER A 310 7.62 -10.86 7.90
CA SER A 310 8.15 -9.56 8.32
C SER A 310 7.47 -8.46 7.49
N ASP A 311 6.27 -8.08 7.91
CA ASP A 311 5.33 -7.14 7.29
C ASP A 311 5.73 -5.69 7.61
N ILE A 312 7.01 -5.37 7.42
CA ILE A 312 7.54 -4.03 7.58
C ILE A 312 7.94 -3.51 6.21
N GLY A 313 7.23 -2.47 5.75
CA GLY A 313 7.86 -1.52 4.82
C GLY A 313 7.07 -1.19 3.57
N GLY A 314 5.75 -1.00 3.67
CA GLY A 314 4.98 -0.38 2.60
C GLY A 314 4.45 1.00 3.02
N VAL A 315 5.03 2.09 2.50
CA VAL A 315 4.55 3.49 2.74
C VAL A 315 3.76 3.99 1.53
N SER A 316 2.56 4.54 1.72
CA SER A 316 1.67 4.99 0.63
C SER A 316 2.03 6.39 0.10
N VAL A 317 1.85 6.62 -1.20
CA VAL A 317 2.11 7.93 -1.86
C VAL A 317 0.94 8.34 -2.78
N ILE A 318 0.54 9.62 -2.77
CA ILE A 318 -0.58 10.19 -3.57
C ILE A 318 -0.09 11.17 -4.64
N ILE A 319 -0.82 11.24 -5.75
CA ILE A 319 -0.77 12.30 -6.78
C ILE A 319 -2.09 13.07 -6.70
N GLY A 320 -2.03 14.40 -6.61
CA GLY A 320 -3.19 15.26 -6.86
C GLY A 320 -3.39 15.45 -8.36
N ASP A 321 -4.61 15.25 -8.85
CA ASP A 321 -4.94 15.50 -10.25
C ASP A 321 -4.92 17.01 -10.54
N SER A 322 -4.32 17.36 -11.68
CA SER A 322 -4.36 18.71 -12.26
C SER A 322 -5.50 18.83 -13.26
#